data_AF-A5P7Y0-F1
#
_entry.id   AF-A5P7Y0-F1
#
_cell.length_a   1.000
_cell.length_b   1.000
_cell.length_c   1.000
_cell.angle_alpha   90.00
_cell.angle_beta   90.00
_cell.angle_gamma   90.00
#
_symmetry.space_group_name_H-M   'P 1'
#
loop_
_entity.id
_entity.type
_entity.pdbx_description
1 polymer ?
#
loop_
_entity_poly.entity_id
_entity_poly.type
_entity_poly.pdbx_seq_one_letter_code
_entity_poly.pdbx_strand_id
1 'polypeptide(L)'
;MASYADTIADRTRFGEALIGSVLLGAGTSIAGIVTSTSTAASGAADLAVSNALGGIAAQTMFLALADIAYRKVNLEHAAASPVNLGQSTVLIILLALPIMAWAAPPYAIFGINPLTPVLVGAYLVGLHNAHRIHRKPMWLPRQTDDTRDEGDEECDDQRPLWVIGSLFGAFVVIVGFTGWLVGETGIELSRRFGISQGVVGALGTAIVTSLPELVTTIAAVRRGALQLAIGGIIGGNMFDALFIASSDVAYREGSIYNAISERTVFWMALALVMTAVLLLGLLRRERQGPAGIGWESVLLILLWGGGAGLQIMLG
;
A
#
# COMPACT_ATOMS: atom_id res chain seq x y z
N MET A 1 8.46 10.31 -12.04
CA MET A 1 8.77 8.92 -11.66
C MET A 1 7.74 7.96 -12.25
N ALA A 2 6.46 8.08 -11.88
CA ALA A 2 5.37 7.25 -12.41
C ALA A 2 5.34 7.13 -13.95
N SER A 3 5.29 8.27 -14.66
CA SER A 3 5.32 8.27 -16.15
C SER A 3 6.57 7.63 -16.76
N TYR A 4 7.73 7.73 -16.09
CA TYR A 4 8.96 7.06 -16.56
C TYR A 4 8.90 5.54 -16.35
N ALA A 5 8.34 5.09 -15.22
CA ALA A 5 8.11 3.67 -14.96
C ALA A 5 7.14 3.07 -15.99
N ASP A 6 6.06 3.80 -16.29
CA ASP A 6 5.05 3.42 -17.29
C ASP A 6 5.68 3.26 -18.68
N THR A 7 6.43 4.28 -19.11
CA THR A 7 7.13 4.26 -20.41
C THR A 7 8.14 3.11 -20.52
N ILE A 8 8.82 2.76 -19.42
CA ILE A 8 9.73 1.61 -19.39
C ILE A 8 8.94 0.31 -19.56
N ALA A 9 7.82 0.14 -18.85
CA ALA A 9 6.98 -1.05 -18.92
C ALA A 9 6.46 -1.28 -20.35
N ASP A 10 5.94 -0.22 -20.99
CA ASP A 10 5.40 -0.29 -22.36
C ASP A 10 6.45 -0.70 -23.39
N ARG A 11 7.63 -0.06 -23.33
CA ARG A 11 8.68 -0.23 -24.35
C ARG A 11 9.48 -1.51 -24.22
N THR A 12 9.60 -2.05 -23.01
CA THR A 12 10.40 -3.26 -22.77
C THR A 12 9.66 -4.55 -23.11
N ARG A 13 8.39 -4.48 -23.54
CA ARG A 13 7.52 -5.65 -23.75
C ARG A 13 7.49 -6.56 -22.52
N PHE A 14 7.65 -6.02 -21.32
CA PHE A 14 7.22 -6.66 -20.08
C PHE A 14 5.67 -6.65 -20.06
N GLY A 15 5.08 -7.30 -21.05
CA GLY A 15 3.72 -7.12 -21.56
C GLY A 15 2.61 -7.76 -20.73
N GLU A 16 2.68 -7.63 -19.42
CA GLU A 16 1.53 -7.91 -18.57
C GLU A 16 1.33 -6.67 -17.72
N ALA A 17 0.12 -6.09 -17.74
CA ALA A 17 -0.27 -4.91 -16.93
C ALA A 17 0.15 -5.03 -15.45
N LEU A 18 0.40 -6.25 -14.96
CA LEU A 18 0.98 -6.54 -13.65
C LEU A 18 2.46 -6.22 -13.47
N ILE A 19 3.32 -6.41 -14.46
CA ILE A 19 4.75 -6.06 -14.31
C ILE A 19 4.92 -4.55 -14.32
N GLY A 20 4.13 -3.85 -15.14
CA GLY A 20 3.99 -2.40 -15.09
C GLY A 20 3.45 -1.91 -13.74
N SER A 21 2.39 -2.53 -13.20
CA SER A 21 1.84 -2.13 -11.90
C SER A 21 2.76 -2.47 -10.71
N VAL A 22 3.53 -3.56 -10.78
CA VAL A 22 4.57 -3.89 -9.78
C VAL A 22 5.74 -2.93 -9.86
N LEU A 23 6.23 -2.58 -11.06
CA LEU A 23 7.30 -1.59 -11.24
C LEU A 23 6.85 -0.19 -10.80
N LEU A 24 5.61 0.18 -11.11
CA LEU A 24 5.02 1.44 -10.71
C LEU A 24 4.83 1.50 -9.19
N GLY A 25 4.22 0.47 -8.60
CA GLY A 25 4.01 0.35 -7.16
C GLY A 25 5.33 0.30 -6.38
N ALA A 26 6.29 -0.52 -6.83
CA ALA A 26 7.63 -0.51 -6.26
C ALA A 26 8.31 0.86 -6.42
N GLY A 27 8.08 1.53 -7.55
CA GLY A 27 8.57 2.86 -7.85
C GLY A 27 8.12 3.92 -6.84
N THR A 28 6.84 3.94 -6.49
CA THR A 28 6.27 4.91 -5.55
C THR A 28 6.58 4.53 -4.10
N SER A 29 6.55 3.24 -3.78
CA SER A 29 6.78 2.70 -2.44
C SER A 29 8.26 2.67 -2.00
N ILE A 30 9.21 3.12 -2.84
CA ILE A 30 10.65 3.15 -2.49
C ILE A 30 10.91 3.97 -1.23
N ALA A 31 10.26 5.12 -1.07
CA ALA A 31 10.45 5.92 0.14
C ALA A 31 10.02 5.13 1.38
N GLY A 32 8.89 4.43 1.30
CA GLY A 32 8.34 3.62 2.39
C GLY A 32 9.24 2.44 2.77
N ILE A 33 9.67 1.63 1.78
CA ILE A 33 10.53 0.47 2.06
C ILE A 33 11.88 0.89 2.63
N VAL A 34 12.48 1.98 2.13
CA VAL A 34 13.74 2.50 2.66
C VAL A 34 13.56 3.05 4.07
N THR A 35 12.47 3.78 4.33
CA THR A 35 12.11 4.26 5.68
C THR A 35 12.04 3.09 6.65
N SER A 36 11.19 2.10 6.38
CA SER A 36 10.97 0.94 7.25
C SER A 36 12.25 0.11 7.45
N THR A 37 12.97 -0.20 6.36
CA THR A 37 14.21 -0.98 6.42
C THR A 37 15.30 -0.27 7.23
N SER A 38 15.50 1.03 6.99
CA SER A 38 16.54 1.79 7.67
C SER A 38 16.26 1.99 9.15
N THR A 39 14.99 2.22 9.52
CA THR A 39 14.62 2.40 10.93
C THR A 39 14.67 1.08 11.68
N ALA A 40 14.33 -0.03 11.02
CA ALA A 40 14.52 -1.37 11.58
C ALA A 40 16.01 -1.69 11.79
N ALA A 41 16.87 -1.33 10.83
CA ALA A 41 18.33 -1.48 11.00
C ALA A 41 18.88 -0.67 12.18
N SER A 42 18.26 0.46 12.50
CA SER A 42 18.57 1.30 13.67
C SER A 42 17.91 0.84 14.98
N GLY A 43 17.23 -0.32 14.99
CA GLY A 43 16.57 -0.88 16.17
C GLY A 43 15.16 -0.33 16.48
N ALA A 44 14.65 0.59 15.66
CA ALA A 44 13.32 1.19 15.84
C ALA A 44 12.21 0.32 15.20
N ALA A 45 11.99 -0.87 15.77
CA ALA A 45 11.05 -1.88 15.25
C ALA A 45 9.61 -1.35 15.14
N ASP A 46 9.11 -0.66 16.17
CA ASP A 46 7.76 -0.08 16.16
C ASP A 46 7.58 0.93 15.02
N LEU A 47 8.53 1.85 14.85
CA LEU A 47 8.46 2.85 13.79
C LEU A 47 8.50 2.19 12.41
N ALA A 48 9.39 1.21 12.22
CA ALA A 48 9.57 0.52 10.95
C ALA A 48 8.29 -0.18 10.47
N VAL A 49 7.67 -0.94 11.37
CA VAL A 49 6.47 -1.72 11.06
C VAL A 49 5.23 -0.83 11.00
N SER A 50 5.09 0.15 11.89
CA SER A 50 3.99 1.11 11.84
C SER A 50 4.03 2.01 10.60
N ASN A 51 5.20 2.31 10.04
CA ASN A 51 5.30 3.04 8.76
C ASN A 51 4.57 2.29 7.62
N ALA A 52 4.76 0.98 7.53
CA ALA A 52 4.08 0.15 6.54
C ALA A 52 2.56 0.13 6.73
N LEU A 53 2.13 -0.14 7.97
CA LEU A 53 0.72 -0.32 8.31
C LEU A 53 -0.07 0.99 8.25
N GLY A 54 0.55 2.08 8.71
CA GLY A 54 0.01 3.42 8.56
C GLY A 54 -0.12 3.81 7.11
N GLY A 55 0.83 3.41 6.25
CA GLY A 55 0.78 3.66 4.81
C GLY A 55 -0.44 2.98 4.19
N ILE A 56 -0.62 1.69 4.46
CA ILE A 56 -1.78 0.90 4.03
C ILE A 56 -3.10 1.52 4.51
N ALA A 57 -3.16 1.92 5.79
CA ALA A 57 -4.35 2.54 6.36
C ALA A 57 -4.63 3.93 5.74
N ALA A 58 -3.59 4.75 5.54
CA ALA A 58 -3.71 6.08 4.95
C ALA A 58 -4.14 6.01 3.48
N GLN A 59 -3.52 5.14 2.67
CA GLN A 59 -3.90 4.95 1.27
C GLN A 59 -5.32 4.41 1.14
N THR A 60 -5.73 3.48 2.01
CA THR A 60 -7.13 3.01 2.04
C THR A 60 -8.10 4.15 2.41
N MET A 61 -7.72 5.04 3.32
CA MET A 61 -8.50 6.24 3.65
C MET A 61 -8.52 7.25 2.49
N PHE A 62 -7.45 7.37 1.70
CA PHE A 62 -7.41 8.23 0.52
C PHE A 62 -8.43 7.84 -0.54
N LEU A 63 -8.72 6.54 -0.72
CA LEU A 63 -9.83 6.09 -1.57
C LEU A 63 -11.17 6.63 -1.07
N ALA A 64 -11.44 6.48 0.23
CA ALA A 64 -12.66 7.01 0.83
C ALA A 64 -12.76 8.54 0.67
N LEU A 65 -11.66 9.29 0.79
CA LEU A 65 -11.65 10.72 0.51
C LEU A 65 -11.86 11.04 -0.97
N ALA A 66 -11.31 10.23 -1.88
CA ALA A 66 -11.51 10.39 -3.31
C ALA A 66 -12.98 10.21 -3.70
N ASP A 67 -13.69 9.24 -3.11
CA ASP A 67 -15.15 9.07 -3.29
C ASP A 67 -15.92 10.34 -2.92
N ILE A 68 -15.55 10.97 -1.79
CA ILE A 68 -16.19 12.21 -1.32
C ILE A 68 -15.91 13.37 -2.26
N ALA A 69 -14.66 13.51 -2.71
CA ALA A 69 -14.22 14.61 -3.56
C ALA A 69 -14.79 14.50 -4.99
N TYR A 70 -15.00 13.30 -5.49
CA TYR A 70 -15.42 13.03 -6.87
C TYR A 70 -16.79 12.34 -6.96
N ARG A 71 -17.81 12.92 -6.27
CA ARG A 71 -19.22 12.46 -6.25
C ARG A 71 -19.91 12.20 -7.60
N LYS A 72 -19.31 12.63 -8.72
CA LYS A 72 -19.84 12.42 -10.06
C LYS A 72 -19.45 11.08 -10.68
N VAL A 73 -18.57 10.32 -10.03
CA VAL A 73 -18.09 9.04 -10.55
C VAL A 73 -18.25 7.98 -9.47
N ASN A 74 -19.12 7.01 -9.70
CA ASN A 74 -19.30 5.89 -8.78
C ASN A 74 -18.06 5.00 -8.85
N LEU A 75 -17.07 5.26 -7.99
CA LEU A 75 -15.86 4.47 -7.82
C LEU A 75 -16.20 2.98 -7.61
N GLU A 76 -17.26 2.69 -6.87
CA GLU A 76 -17.84 1.34 -6.66
C GLU A 76 -18.19 0.58 -7.96
N HIS A 77 -18.64 1.28 -9.01
CA HIS A 77 -19.05 0.65 -10.28
C HIS A 77 -17.88 0.40 -11.22
N ALA A 78 -16.81 1.18 -11.11
CA ALA A 78 -15.58 0.99 -11.86
C ALA A 78 -14.65 -0.03 -11.16
N ALA A 79 -14.70 -0.14 -9.83
CA ALA A 79 -13.68 -0.83 -9.03
C ALA A 79 -13.74 -2.36 -8.96
N ALA A 80 -14.92 -2.95 -9.18
CA ALA A 80 -15.17 -4.37 -8.91
C ALA A 80 -14.56 -5.28 -9.99
N SER A 81 -13.24 -5.27 -10.07
CA SER A 81 -12.44 -6.22 -10.83
C SER A 81 -12.19 -7.47 -9.97
N PRO A 82 -12.37 -8.69 -10.51
CA PRO A 82 -11.95 -9.93 -9.85
C PRO A 82 -10.48 -9.90 -9.38
N VAL A 83 -9.63 -9.11 -10.05
CA VAL A 83 -8.23 -8.88 -9.66
C VAL A 83 -8.15 -8.12 -8.33
N ASN A 84 -8.86 -7.00 -8.20
CA ASN A 84 -8.88 -6.18 -6.98
C ASN A 84 -9.43 -6.95 -5.78
N LEU A 85 -10.47 -7.77 -5.98
CA LEU A 85 -11.03 -8.64 -4.94
C LEU A 85 -9.99 -9.69 -4.47
N GLY A 86 -9.31 -10.32 -5.43
CA GLY A 86 -8.25 -11.30 -5.12
C GLY A 86 -7.06 -10.66 -4.41
N GLN A 87 -6.61 -9.50 -4.86
CA GLN A 87 -5.50 -8.76 -4.26
C GLN A 87 -5.83 -8.28 -2.84
N SER A 88 -7.02 -7.71 -2.60
CA SER A 88 -7.49 -7.36 -1.25
C SER A 88 -7.55 -8.57 -0.32
N THR A 89 -7.96 -9.74 -0.84
CA THR A 89 -7.96 -10.99 -0.07
C THR A 89 -6.54 -11.42 0.31
N VAL A 90 -5.59 -11.33 -0.63
CA VAL A 90 -4.17 -11.61 -0.36
C VAL A 90 -3.62 -10.62 0.67
N LEU A 91 -3.94 -9.33 0.55
CA LEU A 91 -3.52 -8.31 1.50
C LEU A 91 -4.00 -8.62 2.92
N ILE A 92 -5.24 -9.08 3.11
CA ILE A 92 -5.73 -9.53 4.43
C ILE A 92 -4.87 -10.68 4.96
N ILE A 93 -4.50 -11.65 4.12
CA ILE A 93 -3.60 -12.75 4.51
C ILE A 93 -2.22 -12.19 4.90
N LEU A 94 -1.66 -11.30 4.09
CA LEU A 94 -0.35 -10.67 4.35
C LEU A 94 -0.34 -9.85 5.64
N LEU A 95 -1.46 -9.25 6.03
CA LEU A 95 -1.59 -8.50 7.30
C LEU A 95 -1.88 -9.40 8.50
N ALA A 96 -2.58 -10.52 8.30
CA ALA A 96 -2.86 -11.49 9.36
C ALA A 96 -1.60 -12.26 9.80
N LEU A 97 -0.71 -12.58 8.85
CA LEU A 97 0.53 -13.31 9.09
C LEU A 97 1.40 -12.64 10.19
N PRO A 98 1.79 -11.35 10.08
CA PRO A 98 2.54 -10.65 11.13
C PRO A 98 1.90 -10.69 12.52
N ILE A 99 0.57 -10.58 12.61
CA ILE A 99 -0.17 -10.67 13.87
C ILE A 99 -0.02 -12.08 14.48
N MET A 100 -0.07 -13.12 13.65
CA MET A 100 0.20 -14.49 14.09
C MET A 100 1.63 -14.68 14.58
N ALA A 101 2.64 -14.10 13.91
CA ALA A 101 4.02 -14.17 14.38
C ALA A 101 4.24 -13.42 15.70
N TRP A 102 3.57 -12.29 15.91
CA TRP A 102 3.61 -11.57 17.18
C TRP A 102 3.02 -12.40 18.33
N ALA A 103 1.90 -13.12 18.07
CA ALA A 103 1.25 -13.98 19.07
C ALA A 103 1.97 -15.32 19.30
N ALA A 104 2.86 -15.73 18.39
CA ALA A 104 3.66 -16.94 18.52
C ALA A 104 4.87 -16.73 19.44
N PRO A 105 5.41 -17.79 20.07
CA PRO A 105 6.64 -17.71 20.83
C PRO A 105 7.78 -17.11 19.99
N PRO A 106 8.67 -16.30 20.59
CA PRO A 106 9.76 -15.67 19.86
C PRO A 106 10.68 -16.74 19.28
N TYR A 107 10.69 -16.83 17.94
CA TYR A 107 11.48 -17.81 17.21
C TYR A 107 12.09 -17.14 15.96
N ALA A 108 13.41 -17.17 15.86
CA ALA A 108 14.15 -16.59 14.75
C ALA A 108 15.33 -17.50 14.36
N ILE A 109 15.56 -17.63 13.06
CA ILE A 109 16.69 -18.36 12.49
C ILE A 109 17.58 -17.33 11.79
N PHE A 110 18.85 -17.20 12.20
CA PHE A 110 19.76 -16.14 11.73
C PHE A 110 19.22 -14.71 11.92
N GLY A 111 18.39 -14.48 12.94
CA GLY A 111 17.76 -13.20 13.21
C GLY A 111 16.52 -12.90 12.36
N ILE A 112 16.07 -13.84 11.52
CA ILE A 112 14.89 -13.67 10.66
C ILE A 112 13.80 -14.65 11.14
N ASN A 113 12.56 -14.18 11.24
CA ASN A 113 11.43 -15.04 11.57
C ASN A 113 11.10 -15.95 10.36
N PRO A 114 10.86 -17.27 10.54
CA PRO A 114 10.48 -18.17 9.44
C PRO A 114 9.19 -17.75 8.70
N LEU A 115 8.36 -16.91 9.33
CA LEU A 115 7.17 -16.35 8.70
C LEU A 115 7.52 -15.31 7.61
N THR A 116 8.67 -14.65 7.69
CA THR A 116 9.11 -13.65 6.69
C THR A 116 9.20 -14.21 5.27
N PRO A 117 9.89 -15.34 5.00
CA PRO A 117 9.85 -15.96 3.67
C PRO A 117 8.45 -16.46 3.29
N VAL A 118 7.61 -16.84 4.26
CA VAL A 118 6.20 -17.21 4.00
C VAL A 118 5.39 -15.99 3.54
N LEU A 119 5.59 -14.82 4.15
CA LEU A 119 4.96 -13.56 3.77
C LEU A 119 5.36 -13.17 2.34
N VAL A 120 6.65 -13.23 2.02
CA VAL A 120 7.15 -12.98 0.64
C VAL A 120 6.55 -14.00 -0.34
N GLY A 121 6.51 -15.28 0.03
CA GLY A 121 5.89 -16.34 -0.77
C GLY A 121 4.40 -16.09 -1.03
N ALA A 122 3.65 -15.69 0.00
CA ALA A 122 2.23 -15.35 -0.12
C ALA A 122 2.00 -14.14 -1.04
N TYR A 123 2.87 -13.12 -0.98
CA TYR A 123 2.84 -11.99 -1.91
C TYR A 123 3.07 -12.45 -3.35
N LEU A 124 4.09 -13.27 -3.60
CA LEU A 124 4.40 -13.78 -4.95
C LEU A 124 3.27 -14.68 -5.50
N VAL A 125 2.68 -15.52 -4.66
CA VAL A 125 1.50 -16.33 -5.03
C VAL A 125 0.30 -15.43 -5.34
N GLY A 126 0.08 -14.39 -4.53
CA GLY A 126 -0.97 -13.40 -4.78
C GLY A 126 -0.78 -12.66 -6.09
N LEU A 127 0.45 -12.23 -6.38
CA LEU A 127 0.82 -11.59 -7.64
C LEU A 127 0.59 -12.54 -8.83
N HIS A 128 1.00 -13.81 -8.69
CA HIS A 128 0.77 -14.84 -9.69
C HIS A 128 -0.73 -15.11 -9.92
N ASN A 129 -1.53 -15.11 -8.86
CA ASN A 129 -2.97 -15.34 -8.95
C ASN A 129 -3.69 -14.15 -9.60
N ALA A 130 -3.36 -12.92 -9.20
CA ALA A 130 -3.84 -11.70 -9.85
C ALA A 130 -3.54 -11.73 -11.35
N HIS A 131 -2.35 -12.21 -11.69
CA HIS A 131 -1.93 -12.42 -13.07
C HIS A 131 -2.78 -13.44 -13.84
N ARG A 132 -3.05 -14.61 -13.24
CA ARG A 132 -3.95 -15.61 -13.86
C ARG A 132 -5.37 -15.10 -14.04
N ILE A 133 -5.91 -14.39 -13.04
CA ILE A 133 -7.27 -13.85 -13.07
C ILE A 133 -7.43 -12.83 -14.20
N HIS A 134 -6.40 -12.01 -14.44
CA HIS A 134 -6.43 -11.03 -15.52
C HIS A 134 -6.42 -11.68 -16.92
N ARG A 135 -5.63 -12.76 -17.13
CA ARG A 135 -5.57 -13.44 -18.43
C ARG A 135 -6.75 -14.38 -18.71
N LYS A 136 -7.39 -14.92 -17.68
CA LYS A 136 -8.55 -15.82 -17.79
C LYS A 136 -9.65 -15.38 -16.82
N PRO A 137 -10.36 -14.28 -17.10
CA PRO A 137 -11.41 -13.80 -16.22
C PRO A 137 -12.51 -14.85 -16.10
N MET A 138 -12.77 -15.33 -14.88
CA MET A 138 -13.86 -16.29 -14.60
C MET A 138 -15.25 -15.64 -14.60
N TRP A 139 -15.29 -14.30 -14.51
CA TRP A 139 -16.47 -13.47 -14.59
C TRP A 139 -16.20 -12.37 -15.61
N LEU A 140 -17.08 -12.24 -16.61
CA LEU A 140 -17.03 -11.14 -17.57
C LEU A 140 -17.84 -9.97 -16.99
N PRO A 141 -17.26 -8.76 -16.84
CA PRO A 141 -18.04 -7.60 -16.42
C PRO A 141 -19.13 -7.34 -17.46
N ARG A 142 -20.38 -7.23 -17.00
CA ARG A 142 -21.48 -6.80 -17.87
C ARG A 142 -21.30 -5.31 -18.11
N GLN A 143 -20.93 -4.93 -19.34
CA GLN A 143 -20.84 -3.52 -19.73
C GLN A 143 -22.20 -2.86 -19.51
N THR A 144 -22.19 -1.78 -18.74
CA THR A 144 -23.35 -0.91 -18.47
C THR A 144 -23.05 0.47 -19.04
N ASP A 145 -24.05 1.34 -19.15
CA ASP A 145 -23.85 2.71 -19.65
C ASP A 145 -22.85 3.53 -18.82
N ASP A 146 -22.58 3.11 -17.57
CA ASP A 146 -21.59 3.69 -16.67
C ASP A 146 -20.17 3.11 -16.85
N THR A 147 -19.99 2.06 -17.67
CA THR A 147 -18.69 1.41 -17.90
C THR A 147 -17.91 2.21 -18.94
N ARG A 148 -16.85 2.89 -18.50
CA ARG A 148 -15.90 3.57 -19.39
C ARG A 148 -14.75 2.62 -19.72
N ASP A 149 -14.52 2.37 -21.02
CA ASP A 149 -13.26 1.79 -21.48
C ASP A 149 -12.17 2.85 -21.31
N GLU A 150 -11.26 2.60 -20.37
CA GLU A 150 -10.04 3.36 -20.20
C GLU A 150 -9.13 2.97 -21.37
N GLY A 151 -9.00 3.85 -22.37
CA GLY A 151 -8.05 3.62 -23.47
C GLY A 151 -6.63 3.66 -22.93
N ASP A 152 -5.82 2.66 -23.26
CA ASP A 152 -4.38 2.64 -22.98
C ASP A 152 -3.76 3.89 -23.62
N GLU A 153 -3.36 4.86 -22.81
CA GLU A 153 -2.64 6.01 -23.31
C GLU A 153 -1.20 5.61 -23.60
N GLU A 154 -0.86 5.47 -24.88
CA GLU A 154 0.54 5.30 -25.29
C GLU A 154 1.36 6.53 -24.87
N CYS A 155 2.30 6.35 -23.94
CA CYS A 155 3.25 7.40 -23.56
C CYS A 155 4.21 7.70 -24.73
N ASP A 156 3.93 8.76 -25.51
CA ASP A 156 4.78 9.22 -26.63
C ASP A 156 6.05 9.97 -26.16
N ASP A 157 6.90 9.32 -25.35
CA ASP A 157 8.17 9.90 -24.92
C ASP A 157 9.31 9.56 -25.88
N GLN A 158 9.65 10.42 -26.83
CA GLN A 158 10.63 10.12 -27.89
C GLN A 158 12.08 9.86 -27.41
N ARG A 159 12.39 10.02 -26.12
CA ARG A 159 13.73 9.76 -25.57
C ARG A 159 14.13 8.28 -25.65
N PRO A 160 15.43 7.96 -25.81
CA PRO A 160 15.88 6.57 -25.84
C PRO A 160 15.73 5.91 -24.46
N LEU A 161 15.47 4.59 -24.45
CA LEU A 161 15.20 3.80 -23.24
C LEU A 161 16.25 3.97 -22.13
N TRP A 162 17.52 4.10 -22.49
CA TRP A 162 18.60 4.28 -21.49
C TRP A 162 18.53 5.65 -20.80
N VAL A 163 18.08 6.70 -21.49
CA VAL A 163 17.85 8.03 -20.87
C VAL A 163 16.70 7.95 -19.89
N ILE A 164 15.58 7.35 -20.31
CA ILE A 164 14.40 7.15 -19.46
C ILE A 164 14.75 6.30 -18.24
N GLY A 165 15.48 5.20 -18.45
CA GLY A 165 15.99 4.33 -17.38
C GLY A 165 16.92 5.07 -16.42
N SER A 166 17.82 5.91 -16.94
CA SER A 166 18.74 6.70 -16.10
C SER A 166 18.00 7.76 -15.26
N LEU A 167 17.00 8.43 -15.84
CA LEU A 167 16.16 9.40 -15.12
C LEU A 167 15.31 8.69 -14.06
N PHE A 168 14.71 7.56 -14.39
CA PHE A 168 13.99 6.74 -13.42
C PHE A 168 14.90 6.33 -12.25
N GLY A 169 16.08 5.79 -12.55
CA GLY A 169 17.08 5.43 -11.54
C GLY A 169 17.51 6.61 -10.67
N ALA A 170 17.69 7.80 -11.23
CA ALA A 170 18.01 9.00 -10.47
C ALA A 170 16.87 9.38 -9.50
N PHE A 171 15.61 9.30 -9.94
CA PHE A 171 14.47 9.52 -9.05
C PHE A 171 14.38 8.46 -7.94
N VAL A 172 14.64 7.19 -8.27
CA VAL A 172 14.68 6.10 -7.28
C VAL A 172 15.68 6.41 -6.16
N VAL A 173 16.89 6.87 -6.52
CA VAL A 173 17.92 7.24 -5.54
C VAL A 173 17.49 8.44 -4.70
N ILE A 174 16.94 9.49 -5.32
CA ILE A 174 16.48 10.68 -4.59
C ILE A 174 15.36 10.33 -3.61
N VAL A 175 14.33 9.62 -4.09
CA VAL A 175 13.18 9.22 -3.27
C VAL A 175 13.61 8.26 -2.16
N GLY A 176 14.50 7.31 -2.45
CA GLY A 176 15.08 6.42 -1.45
C GLY A 176 15.85 7.19 -0.38
N PHE A 177 16.69 8.15 -0.76
CA PHE A 177 17.40 9.00 0.20
C PHE A 177 16.44 9.82 1.06
N THR A 178 15.37 10.37 0.48
CA THR A 178 14.34 11.07 1.26
C THR A 178 13.62 10.13 2.24
N GLY A 179 13.37 8.87 1.86
CA GLY A 179 12.81 7.86 2.77
C GLY A 179 13.72 7.59 3.96
N TRP A 180 15.03 7.41 3.72
CA TRP A 180 16.01 7.28 4.81
C TRP A 180 15.98 8.48 5.76
N LEU A 181 15.94 9.71 5.21
CA LEU A 181 15.85 10.93 6.01
C LEU A 181 14.54 11.01 6.81
N VAL A 182 13.41 10.61 6.23
CA VAL A 182 12.11 10.52 6.93
C VAL A 182 12.19 9.53 8.10
N GLY A 183 12.86 8.40 7.91
CA GLY A 183 13.08 7.42 8.99
C GLY A 183 13.88 8.00 10.15
N GLU A 184 15.04 8.60 9.86
CA GLU A 184 15.92 9.18 10.89
C GLU A 184 15.22 10.33 11.64
N THR A 185 14.52 11.20 10.91
CA THR A 185 13.74 12.28 11.52
C THR A 185 12.58 11.75 12.36
N GLY A 186 11.93 10.66 11.96
CA GLY A 186 10.89 10.01 12.76
C GLY A 186 11.41 9.44 14.08
N ILE A 187 12.59 8.78 14.07
CA ILE A 187 13.24 8.28 15.29
C ILE A 187 13.54 9.43 16.25
N GLU A 188 14.13 10.50 15.74
CA GLU A 188 14.50 11.65 16.56
C GLU A 188 13.26 12.42 17.05
N LEU A 189 12.20 12.51 16.25
CA LEU A 189 10.92 13.11 16.64
C LEU A 189 10.31 12.36 17.82
N SER A 190 10.25 11.03 17.74
CA SER A 190 9.78 10.19 18.84
C SER A 190 10.60 10.42 20.11
N ARG A 191 11.93 10.45 20.00
CA ARG A 191 12.84 10.67 21.13
C ARG A 191 12.67 12.05 21.79
N ARG A 192 12.59 13.12 20.99
CA ARG A 192 12.52 14.50 21.50
C ARG A 192 11.19 14.86 22.12
N PHE A 193 10.09 14.41 21.51
CA PHE A 193 8.74 14.77 21.94
C PHE A 193 8.09 13.71 22.84
N GLY A 194 8.76 12.57 23.07
CA GLY A 194 8.24 11.48 23.90
C GLY A 194 7.01 10.80 23.32
N ILE A 195 6.79 10.93 22.01
CA ILE A 195 5.67 10.31 21.29
C ILE A 195 6.07 8.87 20.96
N SER A 196 5.14 7.92 21.12
CA SER A 196 5.40 6.53 20.78
C SER A 196 5.86 6.36 19.32
N GLN A 197 6.88 5.53 19.12
CA GLN A 197 7.45 5.23 17.79
C GLN A 197 6.38 4.68 16.83
N GLY A 198 5.42 3.89 17.34
CA GLY A 198 4.32 3.37 16.53
C GLY A 198 3.38 4.48 16.02
N VAL A 199 3.11 5.52 16.80
CA VAL A 199 2.32 6.69 16.35
C VAL A 199 3.08 7.51 15.33
N VAL A 200 4.37 7.80 15.59
CA VAL A 200 5.22 8.54 14.65
C VAL A 200 5.35 7.79 13.32
N GLY A 201 5.52 6.47 13.38
CA GLY A 201 5.53 5.59 12.21
C GLY A 201 4.22 5.65 11.45
N ALA A 202 3.09 5.40 12.12
CA ALA A 202 1.80 5.23 11.45
C ALA A 202 1.15 6.53 10.96
N LEU A 203 1.40 7.67 11.62
CA LEU A 203 0.76 8.95 11.29
C LEU A 203 1.73 10.00 10.76
N GLY A 204 3.02 9.89 11.08
CA GLY A 204 4.05 10.80 10.57
C GLY A 204 4.69 10.25 9.30
N THR A 205 5.56 9.25 9.46
CA THR A 205 6.39 8.75 8.36
C THR A 205 5.55 8.07 7.28
N ALA A 206 4.53 7.30 7.66
CA ALA A 206 3.61 6.64 6.75
C ALA A 206 2.88 7.59 5.81
N ILE A 207 2.33 8.69 6.35
CA ILE A 207 1.60 9.68 5.55
C ILE A 207 2.55 10.35 4.56
N VAL A 208 3.75 10.75 5.02
CA VAL A 208 4.77 11.39 4.17
C VAL A 208 5.23 10.46 3.05
N THR A 209 5.49 9.19 3.37
CA THR A 209 5.96 8.19 2.40
C THR A 209 4.87 7.73 1.43
N SER A 210 3.58 7.91 1.77
CA SER A 210 2.43 7.60 0.90
C SER A 210 1.91 8.78 0.07
N LEU A 211 2.55 9.95 0.15
CA LEU A 211 2.18 11.12 -0.67
C LEU A 211 2.34 10.89 -2.19
N PRO A 212 3.40 10.21 -2.68
CA PRO A 212 3.52 9.90 -4.10
C PRO A 212 2.31 9.14 -4.65
N GLU A 213 1.84 8.12 -3.91
CA GLU A 213 0.68 7.30 -4.22
C GLU A 213 -0.61 8.13 -4.20
N LEU A 214 -0.77 9.02 -3.23
CA LEU A 214 -1.92 9.94 -3.19
C LEU A 214 -1.96 10.81 -4.45
N VAL A 215 -0.82 11.35 -4.87
CA VAL A 215 -0.73 12.21 -6.07
C VAL A 215 -1.09 11.42 -7.33
N THR A 216 -0.57 10.20 -7.51
CA THR A 216 -0.91 9.36 -8.67
C THR A 216 -2.36 8.93 -8.66
N THR A 217 -2.92 8.61 -7.48
CA THR A 217 -4.33 8.24 -7.32
C THR A 217 -5.25 9.42 -7.66
N ILE A 218 -4.99 10.61 -7.12
CA ILE A 218 -5.78 11.81 -7.45
C ILE A 218 -5.69 12.12 -8.95
N ALA A 219 -4.50 11.98 -9.55
CA ALA A 219 -4.31 12.18 -10.98
C ALA A 219 -5.16 11.19 -11.80
N ALA A 220 -5.15 9.91 -11.46
CA ALA A 220 -5.96 8.88 -12.13
C ALA A 220 -7.46 9.17 -11.99
N VAL A 221 -7.93 9.50 -10.78
CA VAL A 221 -9.34 9.84 -10.52
C VAL A 221 -9.78 11.08 -11.32
N ARG A 222 -8.93 12.13 -11.39
CA ARG A 222 -9.21 13.34 -12.20
C ARG A 222 -9.36 13.04 -13.67
N ARG A 223 -8.67 12.02 -14.17
CA ARG A 223 -8.74 11.57 -15.57
C ARG A 223 -9.90 10.61 -15.84
N GLY A 224 -10.64 10.23 -14.80
CA GLY A 224 -11.70 9.23 -14.90
C GLY A 224 -11.17 7.79 -14.97
N ALA A 225 -9.88 7.57 -14.72
CA ALA A 225 -9.22 6.27 -14.71
C ALA A 225 -9.34 5.61 -13.33
N LEU A 226 -10.57 5.29 -12.93
CA LEU A 226 -10.89 4.84 -11.57
C LEU A 226 -10.43 3.42 -11.30
N GLN A 227 -10.43 2.55 -12.31
CA GLN A 227 -9.95 1.18 -12.19
C GLN A 227 -8.45 1.19 -11.88
N LEU A 228 -7.71 2.04 -12.59
CA LEU A 228 -6.29 2.26 -12.35
C LEU A 228 -6.02 2.85 -10.97
N ALA A 229 -6.83 3.82 -10.51
CA ALA A 229 -6.67 4.42 -9.19
C ALA A 229 -6.80 3.39 -8.05
N ILE A 230 -7.86 2.57 -8.10
CA ILE A 230 -8.13 1.57 -7.05
C ILE A 230 -7.16 0.40 -7.14
N GLY A 231 -6.90 -0.11 -8.34
CA GLY A 231 -5.90 -1.16 -8.55
C GLY A 231 -4.50 -0.72 -8.11
N GLY A 232 -4.15 0.56 -8.34
CA GLY A 232 -2.92 1.17 -7.87
C GLY A 232 -2.80 1.17 -6.34
N ILE A 233 -3.84 1.58 -5.61
CA ILE A 233 -3.82 1.58 -4.14
C ILE A 233 -3.79 0.16 -3.57
N ILE A 234 -4.62 -0.76 -4.08
CA ILE A 234 -4.64 -2.14 -3.57
C ILE A 234 -3.30 -2.85 -3.86
N GLY A 235 -2.76 -2.67 -5.07
CA GLY A 235 -1.45 -3.19 -5.46
C GLY A 235 -0.29 -2.59 -4.65
N GLY A 236 -0.32 -1.26 -4.43
CA GLY A 236 0.61 -0.53 -3.56
C GLY A 236 0.57 -1.06 -2.13
N ASN A 237 -0.62 -1.18 -1.54
CA ASN A 237 -0.79 -1.74 -0.20
C ASN A 237 -0.24 -3.18 -0.07
N MET A 238 -0.40 -4.01 -1.11
CA MET A 238 0.23 -5.35 -1.13
C MET A 238 1.76 -5.27 -1.12
N PHE A 239 2.34 -4.30 -1.84
CA PHE A 239 3.78 -4.08 -1.83
C PHE A 239 4.25 -3.52 -0.48
N ASP A 240 3.49 -2.60 0.14
CA ASP A 240 3.79 -2.04 1.45
C ASP A 240 3.82 -3.11 2.55
N ALA A 241 3.05 -4.20 2.43
CA ALA A 241 3.16 -5.34 3.33
C ALA A 241 4.55 -6.00 3.30
N LEU A 242 5.29 -5.91 2.18
CA LEU A 242 6.69 -6.38 2.09
C LEU A 242 7.66 -5.53 2.90
N PHE A 243 7.27 -4.31 3.31
CA PHE A 243 8.12 -3.49 4.17
C PHE A 243 8.37 -4.22 5.49
N ILE A 244 7.38 -4.96 6.01
CA ILE A 244 7.51 -5.77 7.23
C ILE A 244 8.58 -6.85 7.04
N ALA A 245 8.55 -7.56 5.90
CA ALA A 245 9.57 -8.56 5.57
C ALA A 245 10.97 -7.93 5.43
N SER A 246 11.09 -6.78 4.74
CA SER A 246 12.36 -6.08 4.62
C SER A 246 12.89 -5.59 5.97
N SER A 247 11.97 -5.17 6.86
CA SER A 247 12.29 -4.72 8.21
C SER A 247 12.76 -5.87 9.09
N ASP A 248 12.13 -7.05 9.01
CA ASP A 248 12.58 -8.25 9.74
C ASP A 248 13.98 -8.70 9.30
N VAL A 249 14.31 -8.58 8.01
CA VAL A 249 15.67 -8.88 7.50
C VAL A 249 16.70 -7.86 7.97
N ALA A 250 16.28 -6.60 8.15
CA ALA A 250 17.15 -5.51 8.57
C ALA A 250 17.36 -5.46 10.10
N TYR A 251 16.34 -5.82 10.87
CA TYR A 251 16.40 -5.89 12.32
C TYR A 251 17.27 -7.07 12.76
N ARG A 252 18.30 -6.82 13.60
CA ARG A 252 19.31 -7.84 13.97
C ARG A 252 19.26 -8.28 15.43
N GLU A 253 18.34 -7.74 16.21
CA GLU A 253 18.20 -8.07 17.64
C GLU A 253 17.23 -9.24 17.88
N GLY A 254 16.66 -9.84 16.82
CA GLY A 254 15.73 -10.96 16.90
C GLY A 254 14.65 -10.87 15.82
N SER A 255 13.52 -11.52 16.06
CA SER A 255 12.32 -11.40 15.21
C SER A 255 11.68 -10.03 15.41
N ILE A 256 11.52 -9.26 14.33
CA ILE A 256 10.87 -7.93 14.43
C ILE A 256 9.43 -8.05 14.91
N TYR A 257 8.76 -9.15 14.56
CA TYR A 257 7.38 -9.42 14.95
C TYR A 257 7.22 -9.56 16.47
N ASN A 258 8.25 -9.93 17.20
CA ASN A 258 8.20 -10.03 18.66
C ASN A 258 8.80 -8.80 19.36
N ALA A 259 9.45 -7.90 18.62
CA ALA A 259 10.03 -6.65 19.12
C ALA A 259 9.04 -5.47 19.10
N ILE A 260 7.97 -5.57 18.31
CA ILE A 260 6.94 -4.54 18.22
C ILE A 260 6.00 -4.53 19.44
N SER A 261 5.54 -3.34 19.80
CA SER A 261 4.57 -3.10 20.86
C SER A 261 3.13 -3.45 20.47
N GLU A 262 2.26 -3.62 21.47
CA GLU A 262 0.80 -3.77 21.29
C GLU A 262 0.19 -2.63 20.45
N ARG A 263 0.82 -1.44 20.50
CA ARG A 263 0.41 -0.27 19.73
C ARG A 263 0.57 -0.47 18.23
N THR A 264 1.67 -1.09 17.84
CA THR A 264 1.94 -1.42 16.43
C THR A 264 1.01 -2.55 15.96
N VAL A 265 0.72 -3.52 16.83
CA VAL A 265 -0.27 -4.58 16.56
C VAL A 265 -1.67 -4.01 16.38
N PHE A 266 -2.04 -2.95 17.13
CA PHE A 266 -3.30 -2.24 16.89
C PHE A 266 -3.36 -1.67 15.46
N TRP A 267 -2.28 -1.04 14.97
CA TRP A 267 -2.22 -0.56 13.59
C TRP A 267 -2.31 -1.70 12.56
N MET A 268 -1.75 -2.89 12.86
CA MET A 268 -1.93 -4.08 12.02
C MET A 268 -3.39 -4.48 11.93
N ALA A 269 -4.05 -4.61 13.08
CA ALA A 269 -5.45 -4.98 13.16
C ALA A 269 -6.34 -3.93 12.48
N LEU A 270 -6.04 -2.65 12.65
CA LEU A 270 -6.78 -1.56 11.99
C LEU A 270 -6.66 -1.63 10.47
N ALA A 271 -5.43 -1.77 9.95
CA ALA A 271 -5.19 -1.92 8.50
C ALA A 271 -5.90 -3.16 7.93
N LEU A 272 -5.88 -4.28 8.68
CA LEU A 272 -6.59 -5.51 8.31
C LEU A 272 -8.11 -5.28 8.24
N VAL A 273 -8.70 -4.66 9.26
CA VAL A 273 -10.14 -4.36 9.30
C VAL A 273 -10.52 -3.38 8.19
N MET A 274 -9.74 -2.32 7.97
CA MET A 274 -9.96 -1.39 6.87
C MET A 274 -9.91 -2.09 5.51
N THR A 275 -8.94 -2.98 5.30
CA THR A 275 -8.86 -3.78 4.07
C THR A 275 -10.06 -4.71 3.90
N ALA A 276 -10.54 -5.33 4.99
CA ALA A 276 -11.74 -6.17 4.96
C ALA A 276 -13.01 -5.36 4.65
N VAL A 277 -13.12 -4.13 5.17
CA VAL A 277 -14.20 -3.20 4.85
C VAL A 277 -14.15 -2.78 3.39
N LEU A 278 -12.96 -2.44 2.88
CA LEU A 278 -12.78 -2.14 1.46
C LEU A 278 -13.20 -3.33 0.59
N LEU A 279 -12.76 -4.54 0.93
CA LEU A 279 -13.16 -5.76 0.22
C LEU A 279 -14.69 -5.95 0.25
N LEU A 280 -15.33 -5.70 1.38
CA LEU A 280 -16.78 -5.81 1.51
C LEU A 280 -17.50 -4.74 0.67
N GLY A 281 -16.99 -3.51 0.58
CA GLY A 281 -17.49 -2.48 -0.32
C GLY A 281 -17.37 -2.89 -1.80
N LEU A 282 -16.20 -3.42 -2.19
CA LEU A 282 -15.98 -3.94 -3.55
C LEU A 282 -16.91 -5.10 -3.92
N LEU A 283 -17.29 -5.94 -2.94
CA LEU A 283 -18.26 -7.02 -3.14
C LEU A 283 -19.71 -6.54 -3.16
N ARG A 284 -20.05 -5.63 -2.25
CA ARG A 284 -21.40 -5.12 -2.04
C ARG A 284 -21.54 -3.81 -2.82
N ARG A 285 -21.76 -3.95 -4.13
CA ARG A 285 -21.99 -2.87 -5.11
C ARG A 285 -23.28 -2.11 -4.80
N GLU A 286 -23.28 -1.27 -3.77
CA GLU A 286 -24.39 -0.38 -3.48
C GLU A 286 -24.39 0.82 -4.44
N ARG A 287 -25.52 1.51 -4.53
CA ARG A 287 -25.70 2.66 -5.45
C ARG A 287 -25.98 3.94 -4.69
N GLN A 288 -26.24 3.86 -3.39
CA GLN A 288 -26.74 4.95 -2.56
C GLN A 288 -26.32 4.71 -1.10
N GLY A 289 -25.49 5.58 -0.56
CA GLY A 289 -25.17 5.65 0.87
C GLY A 289 -25.40 7.05 1.46
N PRO A 290 -25.15 7.23 2.76
CA PRO A 290 -25.41 8.49 3.45
C PRO A 290 -24.60 9.64 2.82
N ALA A 291 -25.26 10.76 2.54
CA ALA A 291 -24.68 11.94 1.88
C ALA A 291 -24.13 11.72 0.45
N GLY A 292 -24.50 10.63 -0.23
CA GLY A 292 -24.04 10.30 -1.58
C GLY A 292 -22.65 9.66 -1.62
N ILE A 293 -22.24 9.03 -0.50
CA ILE A 293 -20.97 8.32 -0.31
C ILE A 293 -21.31 6.88 0.12
N GLY A 294 -20.55 5.89 -0.34
CA GLY A 294 -20.67 4.50 0.11
C GLY A 294 -20.54 4.37 1.64
N TRP A 295 -21.30 3.45 2.24
CA TRP A 295 -21.26 3.23 3.69
C TRP A 295 -19.87 2.76 4.16
N GLU A 296 -19.15 2.05 3.29
CA GLU A 296 -17.78 1.60 3.46
C GLU A 296 -16.83 2.78 3.57
N SER A 297 -16.96 3.81 2.73
CA SER A 297 -16.06 4.97 2.73
C SER A 297 -16.26 5.81 3.99
N VAL A 298 -17.51 5.90 4.48
CA VAL A 298 -17.79 6.46 5.80
C VAL A 298 -17.14 5.62 6.90
N LEU A 299 -17.26 4.29 6.85
CA LEU A 299 -16.67 3.39 7.83
C LEU A 299 -15.14 3.46 7.82
N LEU A 300 -14.50 3.53 6.66
CA LEU A 300 -13.04 3.68 6.51
C LEU A 300 -12.53 4.96 7.14
N ILE A 301 -13.22 6.09 6.93
CA ILE A 301 -12.88 7.37 7.55
C ILE A 301 -13.04 7.30 9.07
N LEU A 302 -14.12 6.70 9.56
CA LEU A 302 -14.36 6.53 11.00
C LEU A 302 -13.33 5.60 11.65
N LEU A 303 -12.97 4.50 10.99
CA LEU A 303 -11.96 3.56 11.47
C LEU A 303 -10.59 4.23 11.53
N TRP A 304 -10.16 4.89 10.44
CA TRP A 304 -8.87 5.57 10.40
C TRP A 304 -8.80 6.72 11.41
N GLY A 305 -9.80 7.61 11.40
CA GLY A 305 -9.84 8.77 12.29
C GLY A 305 -10.01 8.40 13.76
N GLY A 306 -10.86 7.41 14.05
CA GLY A 306 -11.07 6.87 15.39
C GLY A 306 -9.83 6.14 15.92
N GLY A 307 -9.19 5.31 15.08
CA GLY A 307 -7.94 4.63 15.41
C GLY A 307 -6.80 5.60 15.65
N ALA A 308 -6.60 6.58 14.77
CA ALA A 308 -5.60 7.63 14.92
C ALA A 308 -5.84 8.46 16.20
N GLY A 309 -7.08 8.91 16.42
CA GLY A 309 -7.46 9.68 17.60
C GLY A 309 -7.22 8.92 18.91
N LEU A 310 -7.65 7.65 18.97
CA LEU A 310 -7.40 6.78 20.12
C LEU A 310 -5.90 6.63 20.41
N GLN A 311 -5.11 6.37 19.37
CA GLN A 311 -3.67 6.18 19.51
C GLN A 311 -2.94 7.44 19.97
N ILE A 312 -3.32 8.61 19.46
CA ILE A 312 -2.80 9.90 19.92
C ILE A 312 -3.16 10.16 21.40
N MET A 313 -4.39 9.85 21.81
CA MET A 313 -4.84 10.05 23.20
C MET A 313 -4.11 9.14 24.20
N LEU A 314 -3.68 7.96 23.76
CA LEU A 314 -2.95 6.99 24.58
C LEU A 314 -1.44 7.28 24.66
N GLY A 315 -0.92 8.31 23.98
CA GLY A 315 0.50 8.67 23.95
C GLY A 315 1.37 7.72 23.13
#